data_AF-A0A379UWM9-F1
#
_entry.id   AF-A0A379UWM9-F1
#
_cell.length_a   1.000
_cell.length_b   1.000
_cell.length_c   1.000
_cell.angle_alpha   90.00
_cell.angle_beta   90.00
_cell.angle_gamma   90.00
#
_symmetry.space_group_name_H-M   'P 1'
#
loop_
_entity.id
_entity.type
_entity.pdbx_description
1 polymer ?
#
loop_
_entity_poly.entity_id
_entity_poly.type
_entity_poly.pdbx_seq_one_letter_code
_entity_poly.pdbx_strand_id
1 'polypeptide(L)'
;MIEALSPGVKPGYLFSSQYQALGIAEEVDRPNVFIQLDTFHAQKVDGNLSHLIREYAGRYAHVQIASLPDRHEPDDGEINYPWLFRLFDDVGYRGWIGCEYQPRNTTQDGLGWFNAWR
;
A
#
# COMPACT_ATOMS: atom_id res chain seq x y z
N MET A 1 -1.12 13.65 -3.55
CA MET A 1 -0.59 12.30 -3.78
C MET A 1 -1.34 11.69 -4.94
N ILE A 2 -0.77 10.69 -5.60
CA ILE A 2 -1.35 10.00 -6.76
C ILE A 2 -1.48 8.53 -6.40
N GLU A 3 -2.69 7.98 -6.43
CA GLU A 3 -2.97 6.61 -6.04
C GLU A 3 -3.44 5.78 -7.24
N ALA A 4 -2.77 4.66 -7.50
CA ALA A 4 -3.21 3.71 -8.51
C ALA A 4 -4.22 2.72 -7.91
N LEU A 5 -5.35 2.52 -8.61
CA LEU A 5 -6.43 1.64 -8.15
C LEU A 5 -6.52 0.39 -9.01
N SER A 6 -6.52 -0.79 -8.37
CA SER A 6 -6.63 -2.05 -9.09
C SER A 6 -8.00 -2.18 -9.79
N PRO A 7 -8.08 -2.78 -11.00
CA PRO A 7 -9.32 -2.80 -11.78
C PRO A 7 -10.46 -3.56 -11.09
N GLY A 8 -10.15 -4.52 -10.21
CA GLY A 8 -11.15 -5.24 -9.42
C GLY A 8 -11.85 -4.36 -8.39
N VAL A 9 -11.21 -3.27 -7.94
CA VAL A 9 -11.83 -2.26 -7.04
C VAL A 9 -12.49 -1.14 -7.84
N LYS A 10 -11.81 -0.64 -8.88
CA LYS A 10 -12.34 0.44 -9.71
C LYS A 10 -12.13 0.16 -11.21
N PRO A 11 -13.08 -0.53 -11.85
CA PRO A 11 -13.04 -0.74 -13.30
C PRO A 11 -13.04 0.58 -14.07
N GLY A 12 -12.22 0.68 -15.11
CA GLY A 12 -12.13 1.88 -15.95
C GLY A 12 -11.52 3.11 -15.28
N TYR A 13 -10.82 2.94 -14.15
CA TYR A 13 -10.02 4.01 -13.56
C TYR A 13 -8.84 4.38 -14.47
N LEU A 14 -8.31 5.60 -14.32
CA LEU A 14 -7.33 6.17 -15.27
C LEU A 14 -6.03 5.36 -15.35
N PHE A 15 -5.56 4.83 -14.22
CA PHE A 15 -4.35 4.02 -14.12
C PHE A 15 -4.45 3.07 -12.93
N SER A 16 -3.80 1.91 -13.03
CA SER A 16 -3.90 0.84 -12.02
C SER A 16 -2.56 0.32 -11.51
N SER A 17 -1.48 0.52 -12.26
CA SER A 17 -0.13 0.12 -11.84
C SER A 17 0.57 1.23 -11.06
N GLN A 18 1.36 0.85 -10.05
CA GLN A 18 2.24 1.77 -9.33
C GLN A 18 3.25 2.42 -10.28
N TYR A 19 3.71 1.71 -11.31
CA TYR A 19 4.64 2.25 -12.31
C TYR A 19 4.00 3.37 -13.15
N GLN A 20 2.69 3.29 -13.41
CA GLN A 20 1.97 4.39 -14.06
C GLN A 20 1.88 5.61 -13.14
N ALA A 21 1.55 5.42 -11.86
CA ALA A 21 1.52 6.52 -10.90
C ALA A 21 2.90 7.18 -10.73
N LEU A 22 3.97 6.39 -10.72
CA LEU A 22 5.36 6.88 -10.68
C LEU A 22 5.70 7.72 -11.92
N GLY A 23 5.36 7.23 -13.11
CA GLY A 23 5.58 7.96 -14.36
C GLY A 23 4.79 9.27 -14.42
N ILE A 24 3.52 9.27 -14.00
CA ILE A 24 2.72 10.50 -13.90
C ILE A 24 3.35 11.48 -12.91
N ALA A 25 3.79 11.04 -11.74
CA ALA A 25 4.43 11.90 -10.75
C ALA A 25 5.75 12.51 -11.28
N GLU A 26 6.49 11.77 -12.09
CA GLU A 26 7.68 12.25 -12.79
C GLU A 26 7.35 13.32 -13.83
N GLU A 27 6.34 13.09 -14.69
CA GLU A 27 5.90 14.08 -15.68
C GLU A 27 5.34 15.36 -15.06
N VAL A 28 4.68 15.26 -13.90
CA VAL A 28 4.20 16.43 -13.15
C VAL A 28 5.37 17.31 -12.67
N ASP A 29 6.54 16.70 -12.40
CA ASP A 29 7.79 17.36 -12.02
C ASP A 29 7.59 18.42 -10.92
N ARG A 30 7.08 17.99 -9.76
CA ARG A 30 6.92 18.84 -8.58
C ARG A 30 7.48 18.17 -7.34
N PRO A 31 8.29 18.87 -6.53
CA PRO A 31 8.96 18.28 -5.36
C PRO A 31 7.99 17.92 -4.22
N ASN A 32 6.74 18.39 -4.28
CA ASN A 32 5.69 18.10 -3.30
C ASN A 32 4.63 17.12 -3.83
N VAL A 33 4.88 16.47 -4.97
CA VAL A 33 4.00 15.44 -5.54
C VAL A 33 4.67 14.07 -5.39
N PHE A 34 3.94 13.15 -4.78
CA PHE A 34 4.38 11.79 -4.47
C PHE A 34 3.25 10.82 -4.81
N ILE A 35 3.58 9.54 -4.97
CA ILE A 35 2.57 8.50 -5.05
C ILE A 35 2.03 8.14 -3.65
N GLN A 36 0.85 7.54 -3.61
CA GLN A 36 0.30 6.81 -2.48
C GLN A 36 0.43 5.32 -2.79
N LEU A 37 1.21 4.61 -1.99
CA LEU A 37 1.50 3.19 -2.16
C LEU A 37 0.50 2.36 -1.34
N ASP A 38 -0.68 2.09 -1.90
CA ASP A 38 -1.57 1.07 -1.35
C ASP A 38 -1.05 -0.33 -1.76
N THR A 39 -0.60 -1.11 -0.79
CA THR A 39 -0.05 -2.46 -1.03
C THR A 39 -1.11 -3.45 -1.51
N PHE A 40 -2.39 -3.21 -1.22
CA PHE A 40 -3.49 -4.02 -1.73
C PHE A 40 -3.61 -3.86 -3.26
N HIS A 41 -3.60 -2.62 -3.74
CA HIS A 41 -3.63 -2.33 -5.17
C HIS A 41 -2.34 -2.79 -5.86
N ALA A 42 -1.19 -2.48 -5.27
CA ALA A 42 0.12 -2.87 -5.80
C ALA A 42 0.26 -4.40 -5.94
N GLN A 43 -0.12 -5.19 -4.94
CA GLN A 43 -0.03 -6.65 -5.03
C GLN A 43 -0.98 -7.23 -6.07
N LYS A 44 -2.20 -6.67 -6.23
CA LYS A 44 -3.17 -7.13 -7.24
C LYS A 44 -2.74 -6.86 -8.68
N VAL A 45 -1.88 -5.89 -8.92
CA VAL A 45 -1.54 -5.44 -10.29
C VAL A 45 -0.08 -5.71 -10.63
N ASP A 46 0.84 -5.33 -9.75
CA ASP A 46 2.28 -5.32 -10.02
C ASP A 46 3.03 -6.43 -9.28
N GLY A 47 2.58 -6.77 -8.07
CA GLY A 47 3.33 -7.65 -7.17
C GLY A 47 4.66 -7.03 -6.75
N ASN A 48 5.66 -7.88 -6.46
CA ASN A 48 7.03 -7.51 -6.14
C ASN A 48 7.15 -6.31 -5.17
N LEU A 49 6.37 -6.33 -4.09
CA LEU A 49 6.27 -5.23 -3.13
C LEU A 49 7.63 -4.83 -2.54
N SER A 50 8.51 -5.80 -2.33
CA SER A 50 9.87 -5.56 -1.83
C SER A 50 10.67 -4.62 -2.73
N HIS A 51 10.52 -4.76 -4.05
CA HIS A 51 11.14 -3.86 -5.03
C HIS A 51 10.48 -2.48 -4.98
N LEU A 52 9.15 -2.40 -5.02
CA LEU A 52 8.42 -1.14 -4.96
C LEU A 52 8.80 -0.32 -3.71
N ILE A 53 8.91 -0.97 -2.56
CA ILE A 53 9.23 -0.33 -1.28
C ILE A 53 10.69 0.15 -1.24
N ARG A 54 11.67 -0.68 -1.67
CA ARG A 54 13.09 -0.30 -1.64
C ARG A 54 13.48 0.69 -2.70
N GLU A 55 13.20 0.37 -3.96
CA GLU A 55 13.74 1.14 -5.10
C GLU A 55 13.11 2.53 -5.17
N TYR A 56 11.84 2.64 -4.80
CA TYR A 56 11.10 3.89 -4.87
C TYR A 56 10.92 4.55 -3.50
N ALA A 57 11.76 4.20 -2.52
CA ALA A 57 11.82 4.90 -1.25
C ALA A 57 12.05 6.41 -1.49
N GLY A 58 11.22 7.26 -0.87
CA GLY A 58 11.21 8.70 -1.11
C GLY A 58 10.37 9.18 -2.30
N ARG A 59 9.80 8.27 -3.12
CA ARG A 59 8.83 8.59 -4.17
C ARG A 59 7.37 8.40 -3.74
N TYR A 60 7.14 7.61 -2.69
CA TYR A 60 5.86 7.52 -2.00
C TYR A 60 5.90 8.30 -0.68
N ALA A 61 4.82 9.04 -0.39
CA ALA A 61 4.68 9.79 0.86
C ALA A 61 3.70 9.14 1.84
N HIS A 62 2.80 8.29 1.34
CA HIS A 62 1.81 7.58 2.13
C HIS A 62 1.74 6.11 1.70
N VAL A 63 1.48 5.24 2.66
CA VAL A 63 1.29 3.80 2.46
C VAL A 63 -0.07 3.41 3.01
N GLN A 64 -0.76 2.49 2.34
CA GLN A 64 -1.95 1.83 2.90
C GLN A 64 -1.82 0.31 2.82
N ILE A 65 -2.51 -0.39 3.73
CA ILE A 65 -2.46 -1.85 3.87
C ILE A 65 -3.85 -2.46 4.02
N ALA A 66 -4.01 -3.66 3.46
CA ALA A 66 -5.13 -4.57 3.66
C ALA A 66 -4.74 -6.00 3.25
N SER A 67 -5.28 -7.04 3.88
CA SER A 67 -5.00 -8.42 3.43
C SER A 67 -5.49 -8.69 2.02
N LEU A 68 -4.80 -9.61 1.33
CA LEU A 68 -5.25 -10.16 0.05
C LEU A 68 -5.80 -11.58 0.23
N PRO A 69 -6.77 -11.99 -0.62
CA PRO A 69 -7.31 -11.23 -1.75
C PRO A 69 -8.50 -10.31 -1.41
N ASP A 70 -9.05 -10.44 -0.19
CA ASP A 70 -10.40 -9.98 0.15
C ASP A 70 -10.48 -8.61 0.85
N ARG A 71 -9.32 -7.96 1.11
CA ARG A 71 -9.22 -6.60 1.69
C ARG A 71 -9.71 -6.52 3.14
N HIS A 72 -9.28 -7.47 3.96
CA HIS A 72 -9.57 -7.55 5.39
C HIS A 72 -8.38 -7.11 6.27
N GLU A 73 -8.42 -7.41 7.56
CA GLU A 73 -7.32 -7.16 8.51
C GLU A 73 -5.97 -7.66 7.96
N PRO A 74 -4.86 -6.92 8.17
CA PRO A 74 -3.53 -7.23 7.66
C PRO A 74 -2.78 -8.29 8.50
N ASP A 75 -3.49 -9.31 8.98
CA ASP A 75 -2.96 -10.39 9.83
C ASP A 75 -3.07 -11.79 9.22
N ASP A 76 -3.58 -11.87 7.99
CA ASP A 76 -3.75 -13.10 7.23
C ASP A 76 -3.61 -12.82 5.72
N GLY A 77 -3.67 -13.87 4.92
CA GLY A 77 -3.60 -13.81 3.46
C GLY A 77 -2.20 -14.02 2.91
N GLU A 78 -2.01 -13.69 1.63
CA GLU A 78 -0.77 -13.98 0.91
C GLU A 78 0.40 -13.01 1.23
N ILE A 79 0.12 -11.85 1.83
CA ILE A 79 1.13 -10.86 2.18
C ILE A 79 1.55 -11.02 3.65
N ASN A 80 2.85 -11.20 3.88
CA ASN A 80 3.46 -11.13 5.21
C ASN A 80 3.71 -9.66 5.62
N TYR A 81 2.69 -8.98 6.16
CA TYR A 81 2.79 -7.59 6.62
C TYR A 81 3.87 -7.33 7.68
N PRO A 82 4.06 -8.18 8.71
CA PRO A 82 5.15 -8.04 9.65
C PRO A 82 6.54 -7.91 9.00
N TRP A 83 6.76 -8.62 7.89
CA TRP A 83 8.00 -8.50 7.12
C TRP A 83 8.07 -7.18 6.34
N LEU A 84 6.96 -6.73 5.75
CA LEU A 84 6.90 -5.41 5.08
C LEU A 84 7.10 -4.25 6.05
N PHE A 85 6.61 -4.33 7.29
CA PHE A 85 6.85 -3.29 8.31
C PHE A 85 8.35 -3.11 8.59
N ARG A 86 9.08 -4.22 8.76
CA ARG A 86 10.54 -4.17 8.89
C ARG A 86 11.21 -3.58 7.66
N LEU A 87 10.69 -3.89 6.47
CA LEU A 87 11.21 -3.31 5.23
C LEU A 87 11.00 -1.79 5.18
N PHE A 88 9.84 -1.29 5.63
CA PHE A 88 9.59 0.15 5.76
C PHE A 88 10.53 0.81 6.77
N ASP A 89 10.83 0.14 7.88
CA ASP A 89 11.85 0.60 8.83
C ASP A 89 13.25 0.65 8.20
N ASP A 90 13.64 -0.40 7.46
CA ASP A 90 14.95 -0.54 6.81
C ASP A 90 15.21 0.58 5.79
N VAL A 91 14.18 0.94 5.00
CA VAL A 91 14.28 2.05 4.02
C VAL A 91 14.09 3.43 4.66
N GLY A 92 13.85 3.47 5.97
CA GLY A 92 13.71 4.71 6.73
C GLY A 92 12.41 5.45 6.45
N TYR A 93 11.32 4.75 6.13
CA TYR A 93 10.00 5.38 5.97
C TYR A 93 9.56 5.99 7.31
N ARG A 94 9.07 7.24 7.26
CA ARG A 94 8.64 8.03 8.44
C ARG A 94 7.20 8.53 8.33
N GLY A 95 6.51 8.18 7.24
CA GLY A 95 5.12 8.56 7.04
C GLY A 95 4.15 7.63 7.78
N TRP A 96 2.86 7.85 7.56
CA TRP A 96 1.80 7.04 8.14
C TRP A 96 1.47 5.83 7.26
N ILE A 97 1.19 4.70 7.90
CA ILE A 97 0.57 3.53 7.27
C ILE A 97 -0.93 3.56 7.55
N GLY A 98 -1.73 3.84 6.52
CA GLY A 98 -3.19 3.81 6.57
C GLY A 98 -3.73 2.39 6.58
N CYS A 99 -4.69 2.12 7.47
CA CYS A 99 -5.30 0.80 7.64
C CYS A 99 -6.63 0.75 6.87
N GLU A 100 -6.56 0.72 5.54
CA GLU A 100 -7.72 0.79 4.66
C GLU A 100 -8.21 -0.60 4.26
N TYR A 101 -8.90 -1.25 5.19
CA TYR A 101 -9.51 -2.55 4.98
C TYR A 101 -10.96 -2.59 5.47
N GLN A 102 -11.73 -3.56 4.99
CA GLN A 102 -13.07 -3.86 5.48
C GLN A 102 -12.95 -4.92 6.58
N PRO A 103 -13.29 -4.63 7.84
CA PRO A 103 -13.20 -5.62 8.90
C PRO A 103 -14.00 -6.90 8.57
N ARG A 104 -13.47 -8.07 8.92
CA ARG A 104 -14.20 -9.35 8.71
C ARG A 104 -15.51 -9.41 9.49
N ASN A 105 -15.53 -8.80 10.67
CA ASN A 105 -16.70 -8.72 11.57
C ASN A 105 -16.90 -7.27 12.03
N THR A 106 -17.03 -7.03 13.34
CA THR A 106 -16.94 -5.68 13.88
C THR A 106 -15.50 -5.19 13.83
N THR A 107 -15.30 -3.88 13.74
CA THR A 107 -13.96 -3.29 13.75
C THR A 107 -13.17 -3.72 14.99
N GLN A 108 -13.78 -3.73 16.18
CA GLN A 108 -13.06 -4.01 17.42
C GLN A 108 -12.59 -5.47 17.51
N ASP A 109 -13.39 -6.42 17.01
CA ASP A 109 -13.03 -7.85 17.06
C ASP A 109 -11.77 -8.16 16.24
N GLY A 110 -11.51 -7.38 15.19
CA GLY A 110 -10.36 -7.53 14.31
C GLY A 110 -9.07 -6.87 14.78
N LEU A 111 -9.05 -6.06 15.85
CA LEU A 111 -7.86 -5.26 16.22
C LEU A 111 -6.75 -6.05 16.95
N GLY A 112 -6.81 -7.37 16.96
CA GLY A 112 -5.74 -8.22 17.51
C GLY A 112 -4.39 -7.93 16.86
N TRP A 113 -4.37 -7.74 15.54
CA TRP A 113 -3.16 -7.40 14.79
C TRP A 113 -2.56 -6.07 15.22
N PHE A 114 -3.40 -5.04 15.42
CA PHE A 114 -2.92 -3.71 15.80
C PHE A 114 -2.26 -3.73 17.18
N ASN A 115 -2.83 -4.47 18.13
CA ASN A 115 -2.24 -4.61 19.46
C ASN A 115 -0.86 -5.29 19.45
N ALA A 116 -0.60 -6.16 18.48
CA ALA A 116 0.68 -6.85 18.34
C ALA A 116 1.77 -5.99 17.69
N TRP A 117 1.40 -4.95 16.92
CA TRP A 117 2.33 -4.19 16.06
C TRP A 117 2.36 -2.67 16.33
N ARG A 118 1.60 -2.17 17.31
CA ARG A 118 1.61 -0.76 17.71
C ARG A 118 2.87 -0.33 18.47
#